data_AF-A0A1H8CQU3-F1
#
_entry.id   AF-A0A1H8CQU3-F1
#
_cell.length_a   1.000
_cell.length_b   1.000
_cell.length_c   1.000
_cell.angle_alpha   90.00
_cell.angle_beta   90.00
_cell.angle_gamma   90.00
#
_symmetry.space_group_name_H-M   'P 1'
#
loop_
_entity.id
_entity.type
_entity.pdbx_description
1 polymer ?
#
loop_
_entity_poly.entity_id
_entity_poly.type
_entity_poly.pdbx_seq_one_letter_code
_entity_poly.pdbx_strand_id
1 'polypeptide(L)'
;MAHFRGVAGAFALVVLSACSFRGFKPPPPAFESYVRAGASGDDVKRSMLACGYRNVFITDRDETLNDLASHENCMFSQGYRHPDGWKGLCSRNYEQDLALPACVEKKQGYPVSLDQLKALPFYGDAGFARFSQSESHFTESDRITWRRADSSLDFRQVGENQRIALPVMYECAYPQPLGSNTTEVTVDTVVKAQVCMQNRGFIPAGTRSVPHPMIPICRWYPKLPECQ
;
A
#
# COMPACT_ATOMS: atom_id res chain seq x y z
N MET A 1 61.98 -48.92 34.57
CA MET A 1 61.05 -47.92 35.15
C MET A 1 61.12 -46.66 34.30
N ALA A 2 59.97 -46.01 34.14
CA ALA A 2 59.72 -44.71 33.52
C ALA A 2 59.71 -44.64 31.97
N HIS A 3 58.49 -44.66 31.45
CA HIS A 3 58.08 -44.10 30.16
C HIS A 3 58.28 -42.58 30.12
N PHE A 4 58.58 -42.02 28.96
CA PHE A 4 57.93 -40.78 28.49
C PHE A 4 58.00 -40.70 26.96
N ARG A 5 56.82 -40.84 26.32
CA ARG A 5 56.62 -40.67 24.88
C ARG A 5 56.50 -39.18 24.58
N GLY A 6 57.42 -38.64 23.79
CA GLY A 6 57.24 -37.36 23.13
C GLY A 6 56.70 -37.58 21.72
N VAL A 7 55.48 -37.11 21.43
CA VAL A 7 55.09 -36.74 20.07
C VAL A 7 54.37 -35.40 20.17
N ALA A 8 55.04 -34.40 19.61
CA ALA A 8 54.58 -33.05 19.47
C ALA A 8 53.47 -32.96 18.40
N GLY A 9 52.51 -32.07 18.64
CA GLY A 9 51.97 -31.17 17.64
C GLY A 9 51.09 -31.76 16.54
N ALA A 10 49.78 -31.67 16.74
CA ALA A 10 48.86 -31.39 15.64
C ALA A 10 47.85 -30.33 16.12
N PHE A 11 48.21 -29.06 15.89
CA PHE A 11 47.29 -27.94 16.04
C PHE A 11 46.16 -28.12 15.02
N ALA A 12 44.96 -28.43 15.51
CA ALA A 12 43.75 -28.43 14.71
C ALA A 12 43.44 -26.97 14.33
N LEU A 13 43.74 -26.60 13.08
CA LEU A 13 43.30 -25.36 12.45
C LEU A 13 41.78 -25.41 12.27
N VAL A 14 41.05 -24.85 13.25
CA VAL A 14 39.62 -24.59 13.13
C VAL A 14 39.45 -23.42 12.15
N VAL A 15 39.19 -23.73 10.88
CA VAL A 15 38.74 -22.74 9.90
C VAL A 15 37.29 -22.38 10.23
N LEU A 16 37.09 -21.36 11.06
CA LEU A 16 35.80 -20.71 11.24
C LEU A 16 35.47 -19.91 9.98
N SER A 17 34.97 -20.57 8.94
CA SER A 17 34.25 -19.92 7.85
C SER A 17 32.84 -19.56 8.34
N ALA A 18 32.75 -18.60 9.26
CA ALA A 18 31.47 -18.10 9.76
C ALA A 18 30.95 -17.01 8.81
N CYS A 19 29.94 -17.40 8.03
CA CYS A 19 28.88 -16.61 7.41
C CYS A 19 29.28 -15.34 6.66
N SER A 20 29.14 -15.42 5.33
CA SER A 20 29.00 -14.27 4.44
C SER A 20 28.11 -13.21 5.09
N PHE A 21 28.71 -12.10 5.51
CA PHE A 21 28.01 -10.84 5.65
C PHE A 21 27.27 -10.62 4.33
N ARG A 22 25.95 -10.84 4.30
CA ARG A 22 25.10 -10.16 3.33
C ARG A 22 25.10 -8.70 3.76
N GLY A 23 26.22 -8.01 3.50
CA GLY A 23 26.30 -6.57 3.60
C GLY A 23 25.18 -5.94 2.77
N PHE A 24 24.93 -4.65 2.97
CA PHE A 24 23.97 -3.83 2.24
C PHE A 24 24.04 -4.04 0.72
N LYS A 25 23.42 -5.11 0.22
CA LYS A 25 23.17 -5.29 -1.21
C LYS A 25 21.95 -4.44 -1.49
N PRO A 26 22.04 -3.49 -2.44
CA PRO A 26 20.86 -2.75 -2.86
C PRO A 26 19.77 -3.76 -3.27
N PRO A 27 18.48 -3.41 -3.10
CA PRO A 27 17.41 -4.24 -3.60
C PRO A 27 17.66 -4.53 -5.09
N PRO A 28 17.38 -5.77 -5.56
CA PRO A 28 17.53 -6.09 -6.96
C PRO A 28 16.62 -5.16 -7.80
N PRO A 29 16.99 -4.90 -9.07
CA PRO A 29 16.12 -4.16 -9.98
C PRO A 29 14.72 -4.79 -10.08
N ALA A 30 13.69 -3.97 -10.25
CA ALA A 30 12.31 -4.44 -10.30
C ALA A 30 12.04 -5.51 -11.39
N PHE A 31 12.73 -5.45 -12.54
CA PHE A 31 12.59 -6.48 -13.58
C PHE A 31 13.09 -7.86 -13.15
N GLU A 32 13.95 -7.97 -12.15
CA GLU A 32 14.38 -9.26 -11.60
C GLU A 32 13.30 -9.91 -10.71
N SER A 33 12.22 -9.18 -10.40
CA SER A 33 11.06 -9.73 -9.69
C SER A 33 10.24 -10.70 -10.55
N TYR A 34 10.50 -10.81 -11.86
CA TYR A 34 9.74 -11.68 -12.76
C TYR A 34 10.61 -12.65 -13.55
N VAL A 35 10.11 -13.87 -13.70
CA VAL A 35 10.71 -14.90 -14.54
C VAL A 35 9.66 -15.61 -15.37
N ARG A 36 10.03 -16.00 -16.59
CA ARG A 36 9.27 -16.88 -17.49
C ARG A 36 10.25 -17.76 -18.25
N ALA A 37 9.91 -19.03 -18.45
CA ALA A 37 10.79 -19.95 -19.18
C ALA A 37 11.08 -19.42 -20.59
N GLY A 38 12.36 -19.36 -20.97
CA GLY A 38 12.81 -18.86 -22.27
C GLY A 38 12.79 -17.33 -22.43
N ALA A 39 12.37 -16.56 -21.42
CA ALA A 39 12.40 -15.09 -21.49
C ALA A 39 13.77 -14.54 -21.04
N SER A 40 14.32 -13.62 -21.84
CA SER A 40 15.48 -12.81 -21.46
C SER A 40 15.09 -11.67 -20.52
N GLY A 41 16.08 -11.04 -19.87
CA GLY A 41 15.83 -9.84 -19.06
C GLY A 41 15.19 -8.69 -19.85
N ASP A 42 15.52 -8.55 -21.13
CA ASP A 42 14.91 -7.52 -21.99
C ASP A 42 13.47 -7.87 -22.38
N ASP A 43 13.12 -9.16 -22.46
CA ASP A 43 11.72 -9.58 -22.60
C ASP A 43 10.89 -9.21 -21.37
N VAL A 44 11.46 -9.39 -20.17
CA VAL A 44 10.80 -8.99 -18.92
C VAL A 44 10.56 -7.48 -18.91
N LYS A 45 11.59 -6.67 -19.17
CA LYS A 45 11.47 -5.20 -19.19
C LYS A 45 10.43 -4.72 -20.20
N ARG A 46 10.43 -5.27 -21.42
CA ARG A 46 9.42 -4.94 -22.45
C ARG A 46 8.01 -5.31 -22.00
N SER A 47 7.83 -6.48 -21.39
CA SER A 47 6.53 -6.93 -20.89
C SER A 47 6.05 -6.07 -19.72
N MET A 48 6.95 -5.66 -18.82
CA MET A 48 6.62 -4.73 -17.73
C MET A 48 6.14 -3.38 -18.29
N LEU A 49 6.88 -2.79 -19.22
CA LEU A 49 6.46 -1.53 -19.85
C LEU A 49 5.09 -1.68 -20.56
N ALA A 50 4.88 -2.79 -21.27
CA ALA A 50 3.60 -3.10 -21.91
C ALA A 50 2.45 -3.29 -20.91
N CYS A 51 2.75 -3.79 -19.71
CA CYS A 51 1.80 -3.93 -18.62
C CYS A 51 1.52 -2.64 -17.86
N GLY A 52 2.20 -1.52 -18.15
CA GLY A 52 1.94 -0.21 -17.54
C GLY A 52 2.94 0.22 -16.48
N TYR A 53 3.96 -0.58 -16.16
CA TYR A 53 5.05 -0.16 -15.26
C TYR A 53 5.77 1.06 -15.84
N ARG A 54 5.85 2.14 -15.05
CA ARG A 54 6.57 3.36 -15.47
C ARG A 54 8.09 3.21 -15.41
N ASN A 55 8.59 2.36 -14.52
CA ASN A 55 10.00 2.10 -14.31
C ASN A 55 10.24 0.60 -14.10
N VAL A 56 11.25 0.06 -14.78
CA VAL A 56 11.60 -1.38 -14.72
C VAL A 56 12.79 -1.67 -13.81
N PHE A 57 13.45 -0.64 -13.29
CA PHE A 57 14.61 -0.76 -12.41
C PHE A 57 14.26 -0.52 -10.94
N ILE A 58 13.31 0.37 -10.67
CA ILE A 58 12.84 0.70 -9.32
C ILE A 58 11.32 0.63 -9.26
N THR A 59 10.80 0.25 -8.09
CA THR A 59 9.36 0.35 -7.80
C THR A 59 8.95 1.83 -7.80
N ASP A 60 7.87 2.15 -8.49
CA ASP A 60 7.34 3.51 -8.52
C ASP A 60 6.67 3.83 -7.18
N ARG A 61 7.14 4.90 -6.52
CA ARG A 61 6.59 5.34 -5.22
C ARG A 61 5.22 5.99 -5.34
N ASP A 62 4.85 6.41 -6.55
CA ASP A 62 3.59 7.06 -6.84
C ASP A 62 2.52 6.11 -7.39
N GLU A 63 2.87 4.85 -7.61
CA GLU A 63 1.96 3.80 -8.06
C GLU A 63 0.94 3.45 -6.97
N THR A 64 -0.32 3.35 -7.36
CA THR A 64 -1.39 2.93 -6.44
C THR A 64 -1.37 1.43 -6.25
N LEU A 65 -1.89 0.89 -5.14
CA LEU A 65 -1.97 -0.57 -4.98
C LEU A 65 -2.83 -1.22 -6.08
N ASN A 66 -3.86 -0.52 -6.56
CA ASN A 66 -4.67 -0.99 -7.68
C ASN A 66 -3.87 -1.04 -9.00
N ASP A 67 -3.05 -0.04 -9.29
CA ASP A 67 -2.19 -0.05 -10.49
C ASP A 67 -1.16 -1.18 -10.41
N LEU A 68 -0.48 -1.33 -9.27
CA LEU A 68 0.46 -2.42 -9.05
C LEU A 68 -0.21 -3.79 -9.21
N ALA A 69 -1.41 -3.97 -8.64
CA ALA A 69 -2.18 -5.20 -8.80
C ALA A 69 -2.56 -5.46 -10.27
N SER A 70 -2.94 -4.42 -11.01
CA SER A 70 -3.23 -4.52 -12.44
C SER A 70 -2.00 -4.92 -13.25
N HIS A 71 -0.85 -4.29 -12.99
CA HIS A 71 0.40 -4.58 -13.69
C HIS A 71 0.91 -6.01 -13.38
N GLU A 72 0.85 -6.45 -12.11
CA GLU A 72 1.16 -7.83 -11.71
C GLU A 72 0.25 -8.84 -12.43
N ASN A 73 -1.06 -8.57 -12.45
CA ASN A 73 -2.03 -9.44 -13.13
C ASN A 73 -1.75 -9.55 -14.63
N CYS A 74 -1.40 -8.44 -15.27
CA CYS A 74 -0.96 -8.43 -16.67
C CYS A 74 0.30 -9.30 -16.87
N MET A 75 1.31 -9.16 -16.02
CA MET A 75 2.54 -9.98 -16.10
C MET A 75 2.22 -11.47 -15.94
N PHE A 76 1.37 -11.85 -14.98
CA PHE A 76 0.96 -13.24 -14.79
C PHE A 76 0.14 -13.78 -15.97
N SER A 77 -0.71 -12.96 -16.59
CA SER A 77 -1.47 -13.36 -17.79
C SER A 77 -0.56 -13.69 -18.98
N GLN A 78 0.64 -13.10 -19.02
CA GLN A 78 1.69 -13.38 -20.00
C GLN A 78 2.58 -14.57 -19.60
N GLY A 79 2.26 -15.29 -18.52
CA GLY A 79 3.00 -16.46 -18.06
C GLY A 79 4.26 -16.14 -17.26
N TYR A 80 4.47 -14.88 -16.86
CA TYR A 80 5.49 -14.55 -15.86
C TYR A 80 5.06 -14.99 -14.47
N ARG A 81 6.03 -15.16 -13.58
CA ARG A 81 5.84 -15.46 -12.16
C ARG A 81 6.96 -14.84 -11.34
N HIS A 82 6.75 -14.66 -10.04
CA HIS A 82 7.84 -14.31 -9.15
C HIS A 82 8.77 -15.51 -8.90
N PRO A 83 10.10 -15.31 -8.84
CA PRO A 83 11.07 -16.37 -8.52
C PRO A 83 10.86 -16.99 -7.14
N ASP A 84 10.45 -16.18 -6.16
CA ASP A 84 10.22 -16.57 -4.76
C ASP A 84 8.88 -17.26 -4.51
N GLY A 85 8.04 -17.39 -5.55
CA GLY A 85 6.72 -18.01 -5.47
C GLY A 85 5.59 -17.06 -5.06
N TRP A 86 5.87 -15.77 -4.85
CA TRP A 86 4.84 -14.75 -4.66
C TRP A 86 3.81 -14.77 -5.79
N LYS A 87 2.52 -14.61 -5.44
CA LYS A 87 1.39 -14.74 -6.37
C LYS A 87 0.69 -13.39 -6.66
N GLY A 88 1.33 -12.28 -6.28
CA GLY A 88 0.83 -10.92 -6.43
C GLY A 88 -0.12 -10.47 -5.35
N LEU A 89 -0.44 -9.17 -5.34
CA LEU A 89 -1.35 -8.52 -4.41
C LEU A 89 -2.71 -9.22 -4.34
N CYS A 90 -3.27 -9.60 -5.49
CA CYS A 90 -4.58 -10.25 -5.55
C CYS A 90 -4.62 -11.69 -5.03
N SER A 91 -3.49 -12.25 -4.61
CA SER A 91 -3.41 -13.58 -3.97
C SER A 91 -3.42 -13.51 -2.44
N ARG A 92 -3.38 -12.30 -1.88
CA ARG A 92 -3.44 -12.09 -0.44
C ARG A 92 -4.85 -12.38 0.06
N ASN A 93 -4.93 -12.99 1.24
CA ASN A 93 -6.19 -13.24 1.95
C ASN A 93 -6.61 -12.04 2.83
N TYR A 94 -6.13 -10.83 2.54
CA TYR A 94 -6.61 -9.63 3.20
C TYR A 94 -7.78 -9.07 2.39
N GLU A 95 -8.92 -8.87 3.05
CA GLU A 95 -10.15 -8.35 2.42
C GLU A 95 -9.91 -7.03 1.67
N GLN A 96 -9.02 -6.18 2.20
CA GLN A 96 -8.65 -4.91 1.57
C GLN A 96 -7.98 -5.09 0.20
N ASP A 97 -7.11 -6.10 0.05
CA ASP A 97 -6.43 -6.36 -1.21
C ASP A 97 -7.39 -7.01 -2.23
N LEU A 98 -8.36 -7.80 -1.74
CA LEU A 98 -9.40 -8.40 -2.57
C LEU A 98 -10.42 -7.37 -3.09
N ALA A 99 -10.60 -6.25 -2.39
CA ALA A 99 -11.48 -5.16 -2.79
C ALA A 99 -10.89 -4.22 -3.85
N LEU A 100 -9.61 -4.37 -4.22
CA LEU A 100 -9.02 -3.61 -5.31
C LEU A 100 -9.71 -3.96 -6.64
N PRO A 101 -10.14 -2.97 -7.45
CA PRO A 101 -10.79 -3.23 -8.73
C PRO A 101 -10.02 -4.19 -9.63
N ALA A 102 -8.69 -4.06 -9.75
CA ALA A 102 -7.86 -4.96 -10.54
C ALA A 102 -7.92 -6.43 -10.07
N CYS A 103 -8.12 -6.67 -8.77
CA CYS A 103 -8.28 -8.00 -8.20
C CYS A 103 -9.69 -8.57 -8.44
N VAL A 104 -10.72 -7.71 -8.36
CA VAL A 104 -12.09 -8.06 -8.72
C VAL A 104 -12.18 -8.43 -10.20
N GLU A 105 -11.61 -7.62 -11.09
CA GLU A 105 -11.54 -7.87 -12.53
C GLU A 105 -10.90 -9.22 -12.85
N LYS A 106 -9.74 -9.51 -12.24
CA LYS A 106 -9.06 -10.81 -12.40
C LYS A 106 -9.94 -11.98 -11.96
N LYS A 107 -10.65 -11.84 -10.84
CA LYS A 107 -11.49 -12.90 -10.28
C LYS A 107 -12.72 -13.17 -11.16
N GLN A 108 -13.35 -12.12 -11.69
CA GLN A 108 -14.58 -12.26 -12.47
C GLN A 108 -14.33 -12.48 -13.98
N GLY A 109 -13.16 -12.09 -14.49
CA GLY A 109 -12.75 -12.30 -15.90
C GLY A 109 -13.21 -11.21 -16.87
N TYR A 110 -13.77 -10.10 -16.38
CA TYR A 110 -14.22 -8.95 -17.17
C TYR A 110 -14.02 -7.63 -16.40
N PRO A 111 -14.00 -6.46 -17.08
CA PRO A 111 -13.80 -5.17 -16.43
C PRO A 111 -14.84 -4.85 -15.36
N VAL A 112 -14.44 -4.15 -14.29
CA VAL A 112 -15.33 -3.69 -13.24
C VAL A 112 -16.18 -2.55 -13.79
N SER A 113 -17.51 -2.73 -13.74
CA SER A 113 -18.45 -1.67 -14.09
C SER A 113 -18.41 -0.52 -13.08
N LEU A 114 -18.92 0.65 -13.47
CA LEU A 114 -18.98 1.81 -12.57
C LEU A 114 -19.80 1.51 -11.31
N ASP A 115 -20.93 0.83 -11.43
CA ASP A 115 -21.78 0.47 -10.29
C ASP A 115 -21.08 -0.51 -9.35
N GLN A 116 -20.37 -1.49 -9.91
CA GLN A 116 -19.54 -2.39 -9.11
C GLN A 116 -18.44 -1.61 -8.39
N LEU A 117 -17.70 -0.74 -9.09
CA LEU A 117 -16.65 0.08 -8.50
C LEU A 117 -17.18 0.89 -7.32
N LYS A 118 -18.32 1.56 -7.51
CA LYS A 118 -19.00 2.36 -6.48
C LYS A 118 -19.40 1.55 -5.24
N ALA A 119 -19.71 0.28 -5.42
CA ALA A 119 -20.09 -0.63 -4.35
C ALA A 119 -18.89 -1.30 -3.64
N LEU A 120 -17.67 -1.19 -4.17
CA LEU A 120 -16.50 -1.82 -3.57
C LEU A 120 -16.15 -1.16 -2.22
N PRO A 121 -15.68 -1.95 -1.23
CA PRO A 121 -15.14 -1.42 0.01
C PRO A 121 -13.93 -0.50 -0.22
N PHE A 122 -13.81 0.56 0.57
CA PHE A 122 -12.64 1.44 0.52
C PHE A 122 -12.08 1.73 1.91
N TYR A 123 -10.82 1.34 2.12
CA TYR A 123 -10.13 1.45 3.42
C TYR A 123 -9.06 2.56 3.45
N GLY A 124 -8.96 3.34 2.38
CA GLY A 124 -7.93 4.36 2.22
C GLY A 124 -8.19 5.67 2.98
N ASP A 125 -9.16 5.72 3.89
CA ASP A 125 -9.46 6.92 4.66
C ASP A 125 -9.81 6.56 6.11
N ALA A 126 -8.89 6.89 7.02
CA ALA A 126 -9.04 6.60 8.43
C ALA A 126 -10.24 7.31 9.05
N GLY A 127 -10.74 8.41 8.48
CA GLY A 127 -11.93 9.10 8.97
C GLY A 127 -13.19 8.22 8.97
N PHE A 128 -13.23 7.18 8.13
CA PHE A 128 -14.32 6.20 8.08
C PHE A 128 -14.03 4.90 8.85
N ALA A 129 -12.78 4.71 9.30
CA ALA A 129 -12.35 3.49 9.95
C ALA A 129 -12.86 3.42 11.39
N ARG A 130 -13.49 2.30 11.76
CA ARG A 130 -13.88 1.99 13.15
C ARG A 130 -12.65 1.84 14.04
N PHE A 131 -12.79 2.15 15.34
CA PHE A 131 -11.78 1.71 16.31
C PHE A 131 -11.83 0.19 16.49
N SER A 132 -10.67 -0.44 16.33
CA SER A 132 -10.42 -1.83 16.73
C SER A 132 -10.06 -1.91 18.21
N GLN A 133 -10.11 -3.11 18.80
CA GLN A 133 -9.70 -3.31 20.21
C GLN A 133 -8.23 -2.94 20.45
N SER A 134 -7.36 -3.16 19.45
CA SER A 134 -5.95 -2.76 19.48
C SER A 134 -5.72 -1.25 19.40
N GLU A 135 -6.76 -0.48 19.11
CA GLU A 135 -6.74 0.97 18.91
C GLU A 135 -7.40 1.73 20.08
N SER A 136 -7.52 1.11 21.25
CA SER A 136 -8.17 1.67 22.45
C SER A 136 -7.51 2.96 22.99
N HIS A 137 -6.29 3.26 22.55
CA HIS A 137 -5.57 4.49 22.89
C HIS A 137 -5.81 5.64 21.91
N PHE A 138 -6.40 5.36 20.74
CA PHE A 138 -6.72 6.40 19.78
C PHE A 138 -8.03 7.09 20.12
N THR A 139 -8.08 8.35 19.75
CA THR A 139 -9.19 9.28 19.95
C THR A 139 -9.77 9.69 18.62
N GLU A 140 -10.93 10.35 18.64
CA GLU A 140 -11.54 10.95 17.45
C GLU A 140 -10.57 11.86 16.68
N SER A 141 -9.74 12.63 17.39
CA SER A 141 -8.74 13.49 16.74
C SER A 141 -7.73 12.70 15.90
N ASP A 142 -7.42 11.47 16.27
CA ASP A 142 -6.53 10.58 15.52
C ASP A 142 -7.17 10.03 14.24
N ARG A 143 -8.47 10.28 14.01
CA ARG A 143 -9.18 9.93 12.78
C ARG A 143 -9.38 11.13 11.86
N ILE A 144 -8.91 12.32 12.23
CA ILE A 144 -8.99 13.51 11.39
C ILE A 144 -7.91 13.45 10.32
N THR A 145 -8.33 13.18 9.09
CA THR A 145 -7.47 12.95 7.93
C THR A 145 -7.23 14.18 7.05
N TRP A 146 -7.86 15.30 7.38
CA TRP A 146 -7.88 16.52 6.58
C TRP A 146 -7.28 17.72 7.31
N ARG A 147 -6.75 18.66 6.54
CA ARG A 147 -6.37 20.01 6.99
C ARG A 147 -6.71 21.02 5.91
N ARG A 148 -6.83 22.30 6.26
CA ARG A 148 -6.95 23.34 5.22
C ARG A 148 -5.67 23.43 4.39
N ALA A 149 -5.80 23.75 3.11
CA ALA A 149 -4.66 23.88 2.20
C ALA A 149 -3.65 24.94 2.67
N ASP A 150 -4.15 26.05 3.22
CA ASP A 150 -3.38 27.18 3.74
C ASP A 150 -2.92 27.02 5.19
N SER A 151 -3.21 25.89 5.83
CA SER A 151 -2.82 25.66 7.22
C SER A 151 -1.33 25.34 7.36
N SER A 152 -0.74 25.71 8.50
CA SER A 152 0.65 25.39 8.81
C SER A 152 0.87 23.88 8.93
N LEU A 153 2.05 23.43 8.49
CA LEU A 153 2.56 22.07 8.71
C LEU A 153 3.29 21.93 10.07
N ASP A 154 3.39 23.00 10.85
CA ASP A 154 3.98 22.96 12.19
C ASP A 154 3.17 22.00 13.08
N PHE A 155 3.85 21.03 13.68
CA PHE A 155 3.22 20.03 14.55
C PHE A 155 2.49 20.68 15.74
N ARG A 156 2.92 21.87 16.16
CA ARG A 156 2.27 22.65 17.22
C ARG A 156 0.88 23.15 16.83
N GLN A 157 0.58 23.20 15.53
CA GLN A 157 -0.71 23.63 15.00
C GLN A 157 -1.65 22.45 14.66
N VAL A 158 -1.25 21.20 14.94
CA VAL A 158 -2.08 20.01 14.64
C VAL A 158 -3.45 20.11 15.30
N GLY A 159 -3.52 20.52 16.57
CA GLY A 159 -4.79 20.67 17.27
C GLY A 159 -5.73 21.71 16.66
N GLU A 160 -5.19 22.85 16.18
CA GLU A 160 -6.01 23.87 15.50
C GLU A 160 -6.46 23.40 14.13
N ASN A 161 -5.58 22.75 13.36
CA ASN A 161 -5.92 22.13 12.08
C ASN A 161 -7.05 21.12 12.24
N GLN A 162 -6.98 20.28 13.29
CA GLN A 162 -7.99 19.29 13.64
C GLN A 162 -9.33 19.96 14.02
N ARG A 163 -9.29 21.00 14.87
CA ARG A 163 -10.49 21.76 15.28
C ARG A 163 -11.24 22.38 14.10
N ILE A 164 -10.51 22.82 13.08
CA ILE A 164 -11.08 23.39 11.86
C ILE A 164 -11.63 22.29 10.94
N ALA A 165 -10.94 21.15 10.80
CA ALA A 165 -11.33 20.10 9.87
C ALA A 165 -12.52 19.27 10.34
N LEU A 166 -12.59 18.93 11.64
CA LEU A 166 -13.61 18.04 12.20
C LEU A 166 -15.06 18.43 11.87
N PRO A 167 -15.53 19.68 12.10
CA PRO A 167 -16.90 20.04 11.76
C PRO A 167 -17.19 19.91 10.26
N VAL A 168 -16.21 20.23 9.41
CA VAL A 168 -16.36 20.11 7.96
C VAL A 168 -16.42 18.66 7.51
N MET A 169 -15.68 17.75 8.17
CA MET A 169 -15.81 16.31 7.94
C MET A 169 -17.25 15.84 8.21
N TYR A 170 -17.87 16.27 9.31
CA TYR A 170 -19.27 15.92 9.58
C TYR A 170 -20.23 16.50 8.54
N GLU A 171 -20.03 17.76 8.13
CA GLU A 171 -20.79 18.35 7.03
C GLU A 171 -20.57 17.63 5.69
N CYS A 172 -19.46 16.91 5.53
CA CYS A 172 -19.16 16.06 4.37
C CYS A 172 -19.53 14.58 4.60
N ALA A 173 -20.42 14.30 5.56
CA ALA A 173 -20.97 12.98 5.83
C ALA A 173 -19.96 11.93 6.33
N TYR A 174 -18.86 12.37 6.96
CA TYR A 174 -18.06 11.48 7.78
C TYR A 174 -18.85 11.01 9.02
N PRO A 175 -18.53 9.84 9.61
CA PRO A 175 -19.18 9.35 10.82
C PRO A 175 -19.05 10.34 11.98
N GLN A 176 -20.11 10.49 12.78
CA GLN A 176 -20.11 11.37 13.95
C GLN A 176 -20.52 10.57 15.21
N PRO A 177 -19.61 10.30 16.17
CA PRO A 177 -18.20 10.71 16.19
C PRO A 177 -17.34 9.93 15.17
N LEU A 178 -16.16 10.43 14.81
CA LEU A 178 -15.23 9.66 13.97
C LEU A 178 -14.85 8.36 14.68
N GLY A 179 -14.69 7.29 13.91
CA GLY A 179 -14.43 5.94 14.45
C GLY A 179 -15.65 5.21 15.04
N SER A 180 -16.83 5.82 15.01
CA SER A 180 -18.10 5.18 15.40
C SER A 180 -18.72 4.27 14.33
N ASN A 181 -18.17 4.29 13.11
CA ASN A 181 -18.75 3.59 11.98
C ASN A 181 -18.87 2.08 12.27
N THR A 182 -20.05 1.50 12.05
CA THR A 182 -20.32 0.09 12.32
C THR A 182 -20.33 -0.77 11.06
N THR A 183 -20.33 -0.15 9.89
CA THR A 183 -20.44 -0.82 8.60
C THR A 183 -19.26 -0.48 7.70
N GLU A 184 -18.96 -1.39 6.79
CA GLU A 184 -17.99 -1.15 5.74
C GLU A 184 -18.45 0.00 4.83
N VAL A 185 -17.53 0.91 4.52
CA VAL A 185 -17.80 2.04 3.61
C VAL A 185 -17.36 1.72 2.20
N THR A 186 -18.12 2.22 1.24
CA THR A 186 -17.88 1.98 -0.17
C THR A 186 -17.14 3.14 -0.83
N VAL A 187 -16.61 2.88 -2.02
CA VAL A 187 -16.03 3.90 -2.91
C VAL A 187 -16.99 5.08 -3.12
N ASP A 188 -18.29 4.84 -3.34
CA ASP A 188 -19.29 5.89 -3.58
C ASP A 188 -19.46 6.84 -2.37
N THR A 189 -19.51 6.29 -1.16
CA THR A 189 -19.58 7.08 0.07
C THR A 189 -18.33 7.91 0.25
N VAL A 190 -17.16 7.28 0.09
CA VAL A 190 -15.88 7.95 0.33
C VAL A 190 -15.61 9.03 -0.71
N VAL A 191 -15.85 8.79 -2.01
CA VAL A 191 -15.60 9.80 -3.06
C VAL A 191 -16.42 11.06 -2.85
N LYS A 192 -17.70 10.94 -2.49
CA LYS A 192 -18.56 12.10 -2.20
C LYS A 192 -18.03 12.91 -1.03
N ALA A 193 -17.62 12.24 0.04
CA ALA A 193 -17.08 12.91 1.21
C ALA A 193 -15.73 13.59 0.93
N GLN A 194 -14.81 12.92 0.24
CA GLN A 194 -13.50 13.50 -0.08
C GLN A 194 -13.62 14.68 -1.05
N VAL A 195 -14.45 14.58 -2.08
CA VAL A 195 -14.71 15.68 -3.02
C VAL A 195 -15.37 16.86 -2.31
N CYS A 196 -16.29 16.61 -1.37
CA CYS A 196 -16.86 17.65 -0.52
C CYS A 196 -15.78 18.40 0.29
N MET A 197 -14.84 17.67 0.92
CA MET A 197 -13.74 18.28 1.67
C MET A 197 -12.83 19.11 0.75
N GLN A 198 -12.47 18.58 -0.42
CA GLN A 198 -11.64 19.27 -1.41
C GLN A 198 -12.31 20.55 -1.92
N ASN A 199 -13.61 20.52 -2.22
CA ASN A 199 -14.37 21.69 -2.63
C ASN A 199 -14.45 22.77 -1.55
N ARG A 200 -14.26 22.39 -0.28
CA ARG A 200 -14.15 23.31 0.86
C ARG A 200 -12.72 23.75 1.18
N GLY A 201 -11.75 23.46 0.29
CA GLY A 201 -10.36 23.89 0.43
C GLY A 201 -9.50 23.04 1.37
N PHE A 202 -9.93 21.81 1.66
CA PHE A 202 -9.17 20.88 2.47
C PHE A 202 -8.31 19.94 1.61
N ILE A 203 -7.16 19.55 2.16
CA ILE A 203 -6.23 18.59 1.57
C ILE A 203 -5.84 17.54 2.62
N PRO A 204 -5.30 16.38 2.21
CA PRO A 204 -4.79 15.38 3.15
C PRO A 204 -3.86 15.98 4.22
N ALA A 205 -4.09 15.64 5.49
CA ALA A 205 -3.27 16.11 6.62
C ALA A 205 -1.82 15.57 6.59
N GLY A 206 -1.58 14.48 5.84
CA GLY A 206 -0.27 13.83 5.70
C GLY A 206 0.02 12.81 6.81
N THR A 207 1.03 11.98 6.59
CA THR A 207 1.40 10.80 7.41
C THR A 207 1.91 11.12 8.82
N ARG A 208 2.25 12.38 9.12
CA ARG A 208 2.88 12.73 10.41
C ARG A 208 1.88 12.90 11.55
N SER A 209 0.58 13.04 11.24
CA SER A 209 -0.46 13.36 12.23
C SER A 209 -1.46 12.23 12.44
N VAL A 210 -1.43 11.18 11.61
CA VAL A 210 -2.41 10.09 11.64
C VAL A 210 -1.70 8.76 11.33
N PRO A 211 -1.94 7.68 12.10
CA PRO A 211 -1.31 6.36 11.87
C PRO A 211 -1.64 5.74 10.51
N HIS A 212 -2.67 6.25 9.84
CA HIS A 212 -3.14 5.77 8.54
C HIS A 212 -3.32 6.97 7.60
N PRO A 213 -2.43 7.17 6.61
CA PRO A 213 -2.59 8.27 5.68
C PRO A 213 -3.87 8.13 4.89
N MET A 214 -4.55 9.25 4.69
CA MET A 214 -5.64 9.30 3.74
C MET A 214 -5.11 9.24 2.31
N ILE A 215 -5.69 8.32 1.56
CA ILE A 215 -5.48 8.08 0.15
C ILE A 215 -6.58 8.85 -0.59
N PRO A 216 -6.21 9.85 -1.41
CA PRO A 216 -7.19 10.53 -2.26
C PRO A 216 -7.79 9.53 -3.25
N ILE A 217 -9.08 9.26 -3.12
CA ILE A 217 -9.77 8.24 -3.92
C ILE A 217 -9.78 8.60 -5.41
N CYS A 218 -9.87 9.89 -5.75
CA CYS A 218 -9.75 10.36 -7.12
C CYS A 218 -8.34 10.17 -7.73
N ARG A 219 -7.31 9.96 -6.90
CA ARG A 219 -5.99 9.54 -7.41
C ARG A 219 -6.01 8.07 -7.86
N TRP A 220 -6.78 7.22 -7.17
CA TRP A 220 -6.88 5.80 -7.47
C TRP A 220 -7.90 5.50 -8.56
N TYR A 221 -9.01 6.24 -8.57
CA TYR A 221 -10.13 6.05 -9.48
C TYR A 221 -10.50 7.36 -10.19
N PRO A 222 -9.59 7.94 -11.00
CA PRO A 222 -9.82 9.24 -11.66
C PRO A 222 -10.99 9.24 -12.66
N LYS A 223 -11.49 8.04 -13.04
CA LYS A 223 -12.62 7.90 -13.96
C LYS A 223 -13.99 8.00 -13.27
N LEU A 224 -14.05 8.05 -11.93
CA LEU A 224 -15.30 8.28 -11.21
C LEU A 224 -15.88 9.64 -11.62
N PRO A 225 -17.20 9.75 -11.87
CA PRO A 225 -17.83 11.03 -12.25
C PRO A 225 -17.58 12.16 -11.25
N GLU A 226 -17.50 11.84 -9.95
CA GLU A 226 -17.24 12.81 -8.89
C GLU A 226 -15.82 13.41 -8.94
N CYS A 227 -14.91 12.78 -9.68
CA CYS A 227 -13.51 13.20 -9.82
C CYS A 227 -13.24 14.03 -11.08
N GLN A 228 -14.27 14.32 -11.90
CA GLN A 228 -14.18 15.03 -13.17
C GLN A 228 -14.57 16.51 -13.06
#